data_AF-A0A166GN25-F1
#
_entry.id   AF-A0A166GN25-F1
#
_cell.length_a   1.000
_cell.length_b   1.000
_cell.length_c   1.000
_cell.angle_alpha   90.00
_cell.angle_beta   90.00
_cell.angle_gamma   90.00
#
_symmetry.space_group_name_H-M   'P 1'
#
loop_
_entity.id
_entity.type
_entity.pdbx_description
1 polymer ?
#
loop_
_entity_poly.entity_id
_entity_poly.type
_entity_poly.pdbx_seq_one_letter_code
_entity_poly.pdbx_strand_id
1 'polypeptide(L)'
;MMIQLPLIFVQLAGIALAANDWSTACHEGQCAWDVPSSSDHDGSAFLQLWSASPSAIADITPAAGWAVLTCSGSVAAQTVRIACVDPSSGCSHLLDPDINPVNRLVRLTDECGTMPFARIAHMDLSADQTLPSVLSHRVVPPPVYDIELDTDFGVDDSDHGLVNFAVTASSIRERPPRLT
;
A
#
# COMPACT_ATOMS: atom_id res chain seq x y z
N MET A 1 12.47 -47.25 -33.33
CA MET A 1 11.36 -46.38 -32.94
C MET A 1 11.67 -45.87 -31.53
N MET A 2 12.20 -44.65 -31.41
CA MET A 2 12.55 -44.02 -30.13
C MET A 2 11.37 -43.17 -29.67
N ILE A 3 10.83 -43.45 -28.49
CA ILE A 3 9.76 -42.68 -27.86
C ILE A 3 10.44 -41.62 -26.99
N GLN A 4 10.38 -40.35 -27.39
CA GLN A 4 10.79 -39.23 -26.55
C GLN A 4 9.66 -38.88 -25.57
N LEU A 5 9.94 -39.00 -24.27
CA LEU A 5 9.08 -38.46 -23.21
C LEU A 5 9.37 -36.95 -23.04
N PRO A 6 8.35 -36.07 -22.97
CA PRO A 6 8.57 -34.67 -22.64
C PRO A 6 8.81 -34.52 -21.13
N LEU A 7 9.95 -33.94 -20.75
CA LEU A 7 10.17 -33.45 -19.39
C LEU A 7 9.30 -32.19 -19.19
N ILE A 8 8.27 -32.31 -18.37
CA ILE A 8 7.49 -31.17 -17.87
C ILE A 8 8.29 -30.56 -16.72
N PHE A 9 8.97 -29.45 -16.98
CA PHE A 9 9.54 -28.60 -15.93
C PHE A 9 8.40 -27.84 -15.24
N VAL A 10 7.95 -28.36 -14.09
CA VAL A 10 7.09 -27.60 -13.17
C VAL A 10 7.99 -26.55 -12.51
N GLN A 11 7.91 -25.31 -12.99
CA GLN A 11 8.50 -24.17 -12.29
C GLN A 11 7.65 -23.92 -11.04
N LEU A 12 8.11 -24.41 -9.88
CA LEU A 12 7.64 -23.89 -8.61
C LEU A 12 8.15 -22.45 -8.51
N ALA A 13 7.30 -21.48 -8.81
CA ALA A 13 7.52 -20.12 -8.36
C ALA A 13 7.54 -20.18 -6.82
N GLY A 14 8.73 -20.09 -6.24
CA GLY A 14 8.88 -19.94 -4.80
C GLY A 14 8.16 -18.67 -4.40
N ILE A 15 7.07 -18.81 -3.64
CA ILE A 15 6.51 -17.73 -2.85
C ILE A 15 7.58 -17.40 -1.81
N ALA A 16 8.43 -16.44 -2.14
CA ALA A 16 9.24 -15.78 -1.13
C ALA A 16 8.25 -15.14 -0.15
N LEU A 17 8.18 -15.67 1.06
CA LEU A 17 7.56 -14.99 2.19
C LEU A 17 8.48 -13.82 2.52
N ALA A 18 8.36 -12.75 1.75
CA ALA A 18 8.98 -11.48 2.09
C ALA A 18 8.26 -11.00 3.35
N ALA A 19 8.98 -11.00 4.47
CA ALA A 19 8.66 -10.18 5.62
C ALA A 19 8.36 -8.77 5.09
N ASN A 20 7.19 -8.22 5.45
CA ASN A 20 6.63 -6.95 5.02
C ASN A 20 7.72 -5.95 4.68
N ASP A 21 8.07 -5.84 3.40
CA ASP A 21 9.11 -4.93 2.98
C ASP A 21 8.46 -3.56 2.79
N TRP A 22 8.39 -2.84 3.90
CA TRP A 22 7.95 -1.45 3.97
C TRP A 22 8.78 -0.51 3.10
N SER A 23 9.92 -0.95 2.57
CA SER A 23 10.70 -0.19 1.59
C SER A 23 10.27 -0.42 0.14
N THR A 24 9.47 -1.45 -0.12
CA THR A 24 8.91 -1.74 -1.44
C THR A 24 7.49 -1.21 -1.53
N ALA A 25 7.23 -0.40 -2.56
CA ALA A 25 5.90 0.13 -2.82
C ALA A 25 4.95 -0.91 -3.41
N CYS A 26 3.64 -0.68 -3.23
CA CYS A 26 2.67 -1.43 -4.01
C CYS A 26 2.72 -1.01 -5.48
N HIS A 27 2.79 -2.01 -6.37
CA HIS A 27 2.88 -1.78 -7.80
C HIS A 27 1.89 -2.69 -8.54
N GLU A 28 1.42 -2.21 -9.69
CA GLU A 28 0.64 -3.00 -10.65
C GLU A 28 -0.57 -3.72 -10.04
N GLY A 29 -1.27 -3.05 -9.12
CA GLY A 29 -2.46 -3.59 -8.47
C GLY A 29 -2.17 -4.72 -7.48
N GLN A 30 -0.95 -4.84 -6.96
CA GLN A 30 -0.58 -5.85 -5.97
C GLN A 30 0.04 -5.21 -4.71
N CYS A 31 -0.40 -5.69 -3.55
CA CYS A 31 0.19 -5.37 -2.26
C CYS A 31 0.30 -6.65 -1.42
N ALA A 32 1.29 -6.70 -0.54
CA ALA A 32 1.40 -7.73 0.48
C ALA A 32 1.78 -7.09 1.82
N TRP A 33 1.40 -7.76 2.91
CA TRP A 33 1.55 -7.24 4.25
C TRP A 33 1.68 -8.34 5.29
N ASP A 34 2.63 -8.22 6.22
CA ASP A 34 2.64 -9.02 7.44
C ASP A 34 2.12 -8.21 8.63
N VAL A 35 1.28 -8.87 9.40
CA VAL A 35 0.86 -8.50 10.74
C VAL A 35 1.69 -9.35 11.71
N PRO A 36 2.77 -8.80 12.30
CA PRO A 36 3.57 -9.56 13.25
C PRO A 36 2.80 -9.76 14.56
N SER A 37 3.18 -10.79 15.32
CA SER A 37 2.74 -10.88 16.72
C SER A 37 3.27 -9.71 17.52
N SER A 38 2.49 -9.21 18.48
CA SER A 38 2.88 -8.11 19.35
C SER A 38 2.65 -8.45 20.83
N SER A 39 2.91 -7.48 21.72
CA SER A 39 2.52 -7.61 23.13
C SER A 39 1.01 -7.73 23.33
N ASP A 40 0.23 -7.25 22.37
CA ASP A 40 -1.21 -7.07 22.51
C ASP A 40 -2.02 -8.18 21.81
N HIS A 41 -1.37 -8.95 20.93
CA HIS A 41 -1.98 -10.08 20.22
C HIS A 41 -1.00 -11.22 19.96
N ASP A 42 -1.43 -12.42 20.35
CA ASP A 42 -0.73 -13.68 20.14
C ASP A 42 -1.13 -14.28 18.79
N GLY A 43 -0.45 -13.86 17.73
CA GLY A 43 -0.61 -14.41 16.39
C GLY A 43 0.04 -13.54 15.33
N SER A 44 0.34 -14.12 14.19
CA SER A 44 0.79 -13.40 13.01
C SER A 44 -0.16 -13.66 11.85
N ALA A 45 -0.22 -12.73 10.91
CA ALA A 45 -0.95 -12.91 9.66
C ALA A 45 -0.18 -12.33 8.48
N PHE A 46 -0.43 -12.87 7.31
CA PHE A 46 0.00 -12.35 6.03
C PHE A 46 -1.25 -12.04 5.20
N LEU A 47 -1.36 -10.82 4.70
CA LEU A 47 -2.44 -10.34 3.84
C LEU A 47 -1.85 -10.02 2.46
N GLN A 48 -2.41 -10.61 1.42
CA GLN A 48 -2.11 -10.28 0.03
C GLN A 48 -3.34 -9.68 -0.63
N LEU A 49 -3.15 -8.60 -1.36
CA LEU A 49 -4.15 -7.94 -2.20
C LEU A 49 -3.69 -8.01 -3.66
N TRP A 50 -4.63 -8.26 -4.57
CA TRP A 50 -4.36 -8.20 -6.00
C TRP A 50 -5.59 -7.78 -6.81
N SER A 51 -5.34 -7.08 -7.91
CA SER A 51 -6.35 -6.73 -8.91
C SER A 51 -5.81 -7.01 -10.30
N ALA A 52 -6.72 -7.30 -11.25
CA ALA A 52 -6.38 -7.32 -12.67
C ALA A 52 -6.17 -5.90 -13.23
N SER A 53 -6.70 -4.89 -12.53
CA SER A 53 -6.50 -3.49 -12.87
C SER A 53 -5.29 -2.94 -12.11
N PRO A 54 -4.26 -2.43 -12.80
CA PRO A 54 -3.04 -1.94 -12.15
C PRO A 54 -3.26 -0.65 -11.36
N SER A 55 -4.36 0.07 -11.61
CA SER A 55 -4.73 1.28 -10.87
C SER A 55 -5.59 1.01 -9.65
N ALA A 56 -6.05 -0.23 -9.42
CA ALA A 56 -6.98 -0.52 -8.33
C ALA A 56 -6.41 -0.26 -6.94
N ILE A 57 -5.10 -0.44 -6.82
CA ILE A 57 -4.36 -0.29 -5.58
C ILE A 57 -3.31 0.80 -5.78
N ALA A 58 -3.15 1.65 -4.77
CA ALA A 58 -2.12 2.66 -4.69
C ALA A 58 -1.40 2.58 -3.35
N ASP A 59 -0.31 3.33 -3.26
CA ASP A 59 0.53 3.41 -2.09
C ASP A 59 0.80 4.87 -1.80
N ILE A 60 0.41 5.34 -0.61
CA ILE A 60 0.63 6.72 -0.17
C ILE A 60 1.74 6.83 0.89
N THR A 61 2.56 5.78 1.01
CA THR A 61 3.70 5.70 1.94
C THR A 61 5.00 6.25 1.33
N PRO A 62 6.02 6.55 2.15
CA PRO A 62 7.36 6.88 1.68
C PRO A 62 8.00 5.85 0.74
N ALA A 63 7.60 4.58 0.81
CA ALA A 63 8.08 3.55 -0.11
C ALA A 63 7.77 3.90 -1.58
N ALA A 64 6.61 4.52 -1.82
CA ALA A 64 6.19 4.98 -3.13
C ALA A 64 6.68 6.38 -3.46
N GLY A 65 7.52 6.99 -2.62
CA GLY A 65 8.07 8.33 -2.85
C GLY A 65 7.21 9.47 -2.32
N TRP A 66 6.25 9.18 -1.43
CA TRP A 66 5.46 10.22 -0.76
C TRP A 66 6.15 10.77 0.48
N ALA A 67 6.04 12.07 0.68
CA ALA A 67 6.18 12.67 1.99
C ALA A 67 4.81 12.80 2.63
N VAL A 68 4.59 12.11 3.73
CA VAL A 68 3.41 12.28 4.59
C VAL A 68 3.66 13.49 5.49
N LEU A 69 2.81 14.51 5.38
CA LEU A 69 2.98 15.78 6.09
C LEU A 69 2.21 15.78 7.41
N THR A 70 0.94 15.41 7.35
CA THR A 70 0.05 15.35 8.51
C THR A 70 -1.05 14.33 8.29
N CYS A 71 -1.48 13.69 9.37
CA CYS A 71 -2.65 12.83 9.41
C CYS A 71 -3.60 13.31 10.49
N SER A 72 -4.88 13.43 10.14
CA SER A 72 -5.89 14.00 11.03
C SER A 72 -7.21 13.25 10.89
N GLY A 73 -7.95 13.10 11.98
CA GLY A 73 -9.22 12.38 12.00
C GLY A 73 -9.20 11.17 12.91
N SER A 74 -10.02 10.18 12.58
CA SER A 74 -10.18 8.94 13.32
C SER A 74 -9.66 7.75 12.51
N VAL A 75 -9.54 6.59 13.15
CA VAL A 75 -9.09 5.35 12.48
C VAL A 75 -9.98 4.97 11.29
N ALA A 76 -11.28 5.28 11.33
CA ALA A 76 -12.25 4.88 10.29
C ALA A 76 -12.43 5.93 9.19
N ALA A 77 -12.06 7.19 9.45
CA ALA A 77 -12.20 8.30 8.52
C ALA A 77 -11.18 9.39 8.87
N GLN A 78 -10.31 9.71 7.93
CA GLN A 78 -9.19 10.62 8.14
C GLN A 78 -8.80 11.37 6.88
N THR A 79 -8.13 12.49 7.07
CA THR A 79 -7.50 13.26 5.99
C THR A 79 -5.99 13.20 6.16
N VAL A 80 -5.32 12.79 5.09
CA VAL A 80 -3.86 12.68 4.98
C VAL A 80 -3.38 13.77 4.03
N ARG A 81 -2.40 14.55 4.47
CA ARG A 81 -1.73 15.55 3.63
C ARG A 81 -0.43 14.95 3.11
N ILE A 82 -0.27 14.88 1.80
CA ILE A 82 0.90 14.27 1.18
C ILE A 82 1.49 15.12 0.06
N ALA A 83 2.79 14.94 -0.20
CA ALA A 83 3.48 15.53 -1.34
C ALA A 83 4.35 14.47 -2.05
N CYS A 84 4.31 14.40 -3.37
CA CYS A 84 5.13 13.45 -4.14
C CYS A 84 6.56 14.00 -4.23
N VAL A 85 7.50 13.38 -3.51
CA VAL A 85 8.89 13.85 -3.40
C VAL A 85 9.87 13.03 -4.22
N ASP A 86 9.50 11.81 -4.60
CA ASP A 86 10.25 10.96 -5.50
C ASP A 86 9.32 10.27 -6.53
N PRO A 87 9.04 10.93 -7.67
CA PRO A 87 8.20 10.36 -8.73
C PRO A 87 8.73 9.04 -9.28
N SER A 88 10.03 8.76 -9.14
CA SER A 88 10.63 7.51 -9.64
C SER A 88 10.29 6.29 -8.78
N SER A 89 9.87 6.51 -7.52
CA SER A 89 9.36 5.48 -6.62
C SER A 89 7.88 5.16 -6.82
N GLY A 90 7.17 5.94 -7.64
CA GLY A 90 5.81 5.60 -8.09
C GLY A 90 4.68 6.52 -7.61
N CYS A 91 4.93 7.54 -6.79
CA CYS A 91 3.88 8.47 -6.32
C CYS A 91 3.16 9.20 -7.46
N SER A 92 3.82 9.36 -8.62
CA SER A 92 3.22 9.91 -9.84
C SER A 92 2.03 9.12 -10.36
N HIS A 93 1.93 7.80 -10.07
CA HIS A 93 0.81 6.96 -10.53
C HIS A 93 -0.54 7.30 -9.86
N LEU A 94 -0.53 7.96 -8.70
CA LEU A 94 -1.76 8.48 -8.10
C LEU A 94 -2.16 9.83 -8.70
N LEU A 95 -1.19 10.54 -9.29
CA LEU A 95 -1.35 11.87 -9.89
C LEU A 95 -1.52 11.81 -11.41
N ASP A 96 -1.76 10.62 -11.96
CA ASP A 96 -2.02 10.44 -13.38
C ASP A 96 -3.34 11.15 -13.74
N PRO A 97 -3.33 12.18 -14.60
CA PRO A 97 -4.52 12.95 -14.93
C PRO A 97 -5.60 12.14 -15.66
N ASP A 98 -5.24 10.98 -16.21
CA ASP A 98 -6.16 10.09 -16.92
C ASP A 98 -6.79 9.03 -16.00
N ILE A 99 -6.42 8.99 -14.72
CA ILE A 99 -6.89 8.00 -13.75
C ILE A 99 -7.56 8.71 -12.57
N ASN A 100 -8.83 8.37 -12.31
CA ASN A 100 -9.53 8.83 -11.11
C ASN A 100 -8.79 8.30 -9.85
N PRO A 101 -8.39 9.14 -8.88
CA PRO A 101 -7.81 8.65 -7.64
C PRO A 101 -8.86 8.10 -6.66
N VAL A 102 -10.12 8.52 -6.79
CA VAL A 102 -11.22 8.16 -5.88
C VAL A 102 -11.53 6.67 -5.99
N ASN A 103 -11.95 6.06 -4.88
CA ASN A 103 -12.29 4.63 -4.74
C ASN A 103 -11.15 3.63 -4.91
N ARG A 104 -9.92 4.08 -5.22
CA ARG A 104 -8.74 3.23 -5.13
C ARG A 104 -8.48 2.80 -3.69
N LEU A 105 -8.04 1.56 -3.52
CA LEU A 105 -7.54 1.07 -2.24
C LEU A 105 -6.10 1.57 -2.05
N VAL A 106 -5.77 2.16 -0.92
CA VAL A 106 -4.43 2.67 -0.63
C VAL A 106 -3.81 2.02 0.58
N ARG A 107 -2.50 1.76 0.49
CA ARG A 107 -1.66 1.41 1.63
C ARG A 107 -1.32 2.64 2.45
N LEU A 108 -1.48 2.54 3.77
CA LEU A 108 -1.20 3.61 4.74
C LEU A 108 0.13 3.41 5.45
N THR A 109 0.70 4.50 5.95
CA THR A 109 1.79 4.45 6.92
C THR A 109 1.25 4.20 8.32
N ASP A 110 2.08 3.61 9.19
CA ASP A 110 1.75 3.35 10.59
C ASP A 110 1.39 4.63 11.38
N GLU A 111 1.86 5.79 10.92
CA GLU A 111 1.57 7.08 11.58
C GLU A 111 0.16 7.61 11.26
N CYS A 112 -0.54 7.01 10.28
CA CYS A 112 -1.82 7.46 9.77
C CYS A 112 -2.91 6.40 9.93
N GLY A 113 -2.82 5.54 10.96
CA GLY A 113 -3.91 4.62 11.28
C GLY A 113 -3.43 3.26 11.77
N THR A 114 -4.35 2.51 12.35
CA THR A 114 -4.09 1.13 12.80
C THR A 114 -4.42 0.09 11.74
N MET A 115 -5.08 0.50 10.66
CA MET A 115 -5.45 -0.37 9.54
C MET A 115 -4.46 -0.15 8.39
N PRO A 116 -3.94 -1.22 7.76
CA PRO A 116 -2.92 -1.09 6.73
C PRO A 116 -3.45 -0.53 5.40
N PHE A 117 -4.79 -0.57 5.21
CA PHE A 117 -5.44 -0.12 3.98
C PHE A 117 -6.69 0.71 4.27
N ALA A 118 -6.94 1.69 3.38
CA ALA A 118 -8.15 2.50 3.35
C ALA A 118 -8.55 2.77 1.89
N ARG A 119 -9.79 3.24 1.68
CA ARG A 119 -10.25 3.72 0.36
C ARG A 119 -10.04 5.23 0.27
N ILE A 120 -9.64 5.73 -0.89
CA ILE A 120 -9.70 7.16 -1.18
C ILE A 120 -11.16 7.56 -1.36
N ALA A 121 -11.71 8.29 -0.38
CA ALA A 121 -13.03 8.90 -0.48
C ALA A 121 -12.98 10.13 -1.38
N HIS A 122 -11.90 10.91 -1.26
CA HIS A 122 -11.71 12.13 -2.01
C HIS A 122 -10.22 12.50 -2.09
N MET A 123 -9.82 13.22 -3.14
CA MET A 123 -8.46 13.72 -3.30
C MET A 123 -8.48 15.05 -4.05
N ASP A 124 -7.89 16.07 -3.45
CA ASP A 124 -7.84 17.42 -3.99
C ASP A 124 -6.47 18.08 -3.74
N LEU A 125 -6.18 19.12 -4.53
CA LEU A 125 -5.03 19.99 -4.25
C LEU A 125 -5.30 20.77 -2.95
N SER A 126 -4.40 20.66 -1.99
CA SER A 126 -4.59 21.29 -0.68
C SER A 126 -4.60 22.82 -0.78
N ALA A 127 -5.51 23.46 -0.05
CA ALA A 127 -5.45 24.92 0.12
C ALA A 127 -4.20 25.34 0.92
N ASP A 128 -3.68 24.46 1.77
CA ASP A 128 -2.45 24.66 2.52
C ASP A 128 -1.29 23.97 1.78
N GLN A 129 -0.46 24.77 1.12
CA GLN A 129 0.75 24.29 0.43
C GLN A 129 2.01 24.36 1.32
N THR A 130 1.86 24.40 2.64
CA THR A 130 2.98 24.42 3.58
C THR A 130 3.76 23.11 3.51
N LEU A 131 5.07 23.22 3.27
CA LEU A 131 6.01 22.11 3.23
C LEU A 131 7.06 22.26 4.34
N PRO A 132 7.61 21.14 4.86
CA PRO A 132 8.82 21.16 5.66
C PRO A 132 9.97 21.86 4.92
N SER A 133 10.83 22.57 5.65
CA SER A 133 11.91 23.41 5.09
C SER A 133 12.83 22.68 4.09
N VAL A 134 13.04 21.38 4.31
CA VAL A 134 13.84 20.51 3.43
C VAL A 134 13.19 20.36 2.05
N LEU A 135 11.87 20.32 1.97
CA LEU A 135 11.13 20.18 0.72
C LEU A 135 10.86 21.54 0.06
N SER A 136 10.69 22.61 0.84
CA SER A 136 10.45 23.95 0.32
C SER A 136 11.64 24.57 -0.40
N HIS A 137 12.87 24.10 -0.13
CA HIS A 137 14.09 24.57 -0.80
C HIS A 137 14.40 23.88 -2.12
N ARG A 138 13.54 22.95 -2.59
CA ARG A 138 13.69 22.36 -3.92
C ARG A 138 13.47 23.41 -5.01
N VAL A 139 14.15 23.25 -6.15
CA VAL A 139 14.02 24.15 -7.31
C VAL A 139 12.56 24.29 -7.75
N VAL A 140 11.81 23.19 -7.69
CA VAL A 140 10.36 23.16 -7.84
C VAL A 140 9.80 22.41 -6.64
N PRO A 141 9.16 23.10 -5.68
CA PRO A 141 8.48 22.45 -4.56
C PRO A 141 7.32 21.58 -5.06
N PRO A 142 7.13 20.36 -4.53
CA PRO A 142 6.02 19.51 -4.92
C PRO A 142 4.68 20.06 -4.42
N PRO A 143 3.59 19.92 -5.19
CA PRO A 143 2.25 20.26 -4.70
C PRO A 143 1.84 19.34 -3.55
N VAL A 144 1.10 19.91 -2.59
CA VAL A 144 0.49 19.20 -1.47
C VAL A 144 -0.94 18.83 -1.83
N TYR A 145 -1.33 17.58 -1.58
CA TYR A 145 -2.68 17.07 -1.75
C TYR A 145 -3.29 16.69 -0.42
N ASP A 146 -4.58 16.96 -0.28
CA ASP A 146 -5.41 16.46 0.82
C ASP A 146 -6.15 15.22 0.30
N ILE A 147 -5.97 14.10 1.00
CA ILE A 147 -6.62 12.82 0.68
C ILE A 147 -7.53 12.45 1.82
N GLU A 148 -8.83 12.43 1.56
CA GLU A 148 -9.81 11.89 2.48
C GLU A 148 -9.89 10.38 2.29
N LEU A 149 -9.77 9.67 3.40
CA LEU A 149 -9.73 8.23 3.48
C LEU A 149 -10.85 7.72 4.37
N ASP A 150 -11.44 6.60 3.98
CA ASP A 150 -12.38 5.86 4.82
C ASP A 150 -12.24 4.34 4.66
N THR A 151 -13.09 3.60 5.38
CA THR A 151 -13.17 2.14 5.32
C THR A 151 -14.50 1.65 4.73
N ASP A 152 -15.20 2.48 3.96
CA ASP A 152 -16.41 2.05 3.26
C ASP A 152 -16.03 1.37 1.94
N PHE A 153 -15.76 0.06 2.01
CA PHE A 153 -15.42 -0.76 0.85
C PHE A 153 -16.66 -1.27 0.08
N GLY A 154 -17.87 -0.87 0.49
CA GLY A 154 -19.13 -1.31 -0.12
C GLY A 154 -19.60 -0.44 -1.28
N VAL A 155 -18.85 0.61 -1.62
CA VAL A 155 -19.15 1.50 -2.75
C VAL A 155 -18.98 0.72 -4.05
N ASP A 156 -20.06 0.59 -4.81
CA ASP A 156 -20.05 -0.10 -6.10
C ASP A 156 -19.41 0.83 -7.14
N ASP A 157 -18.09 0.75 -7.26
CA ASP A 157 -17.31 1.49 -8.26
C ASP A 157 -16.55 0.54 -9.17
N SER A 158 -16.86 0.61 -10.46
CA SER A 158 -16.23 -0.19 -11.51
C SER A 158 -14.97 0.46 -12.09
N ASP A 159 -14.67 1.72 -11.79
CA ASP A 159 -13.59 2.49 -12.42
C ASP A 159 -12.21 1.85 -12.23
N HIS A 160 -12.07 1.09 -11.14
CA HIS A 160 -10.81 0.51 -10.70
C HIS A 160 -10.78 -1.02 -10.75
N GLY A 161 -11.89 -1.67 -11.08
CA GLY A 161 -12.00 -3.13 -11.07
C GLY A 161 -11.94 -3.75 -9.66
N LEU A 162 -12.09 -5.07 -9.60
CA LEU A 162 -12.19 -5.79 -8.33
C LEU A 162 -10.81 -5.98 -7.67
N VAL A 163 -10.70 -5.57 -6.41
CA VAL A 163 -9.59 -5.94 -5.54
C VAL A 163 -9.94 -7.24 -4.82
N ASN A 164 -9.08 -8.24 -4.98
CA ASN A 164 -9.17 -9.52 -4.30
C ASN A 164 -8.18 -9.54 -3.14
N PHE A 165 -8.47 -10.34 -2.11
CA PHE A 165 -7.57 -10.51 -0.99
C PHE A 165 -7.48 -11.96 -0.52
N ALA A 166 -6.33 -12.30 0.09
CA ALA A 166 -6.10 -13.57 0.77
C ALA A 166 -5.40 -13.30 2.09
N VAL A 167 -5.84 -13.99 3.15
CA VAL A 167 -5.24 -13.90 4.48
C VAL A 167 -4.77 -15.29 4.90
N THR A 168 -3.51 -15.37 5.31
CA THR A 168 -2.93 -16.56 5.96
C THR A 168 -2.54 -16.16 7.38
N ALA A 169 -3.08 -16.83 8.39
CA ALA A 169 -2.82 -16.47 9.79
C ALA A 169 -2.37 -17.67 10.62
N SER A 170 -1.58 -17.40 11.67
CA SER A 170 -1.05 -18.37 12.62
C SER A 170 -1.22 -17.85 14.04
N SER A 171 -1.67 -18.71 14.95
CA SER A 171 -1.73 -18.44 16.39
C SER A 171 -0.49 -18.93 17.15
N ILE A 172 0.53 -19.43 16.43
CA ILE A 172 1.76 -19.97 17.04
C ILE A 172 2.75 -18.82 17.24
N ARG A 173 3.24 -18.63 18.48
CA ARG A 173 4.34 -17.69 18.75
C ARG A 173 5.63 -18.19 18.11
N GLU A 174 6.28 -17.38 17.28
CA GLU A 174 7.68 -17.57 16.95
C GLU A 174 8.51 -17.36 18.23
N ARG A 175 8.91 -18.47 18.86
CA ARG A 175 9.82 -18.42 20.00
C ARG A 175 11.22 -18.13 19.46
N PRO A 176 11.90 -17.04 19.87
CA PRO A 176 13.27 -16.79 19.43
C PRO A 176 14.15 -17.99 19.81
N PRO A 177 15.14 -18.35 18.97
CA PRO A 177 16.03 -19.46 19.25
C PRO A 177 16.71 -19.22 20.60
N ARG A 178 16.61 -20.21 21.49
CA ARG A 178 17.26 -20.17 22.79
C ARG A 178 18.76 -20.28 22.53
N LEU A 179 19.49 -19.17 22.68
CA LEU A 179 20.95 -19.19 22.76
C LEU A 179 21.31 -20.00 24.02
N THR A 180 21.72 -21.25 23.82
CA THR A 180 22.34 -22.11 24.84
C THR A 180 23.84 -22.01 24.73
#